data_AF-A0A7Y7E7J0-F1
#
_entry.id   AF-A0A7Y7E7J0-F1
#
_cell.length_a   1.000
_cell.length_b   1.000
_cell.length_c   1.000
_cell.angle_alpha   90.00
_cell.angle_beta   90.00
_cell.angle_gamma   90.00
#
_symmetry.space_group_name_H-M   'P 1'
#
loop_
_entity.id
_entity.type
_entity.pdbx_description
1 polymer ?
#
loop_
_entity_poly.entity_id
_entity_poly.type
_entity_poly.pdbx_seq_one_letter_code
_entity_poly.pdbx_strand_id
1 'polypeptide(L)'
;LPFAHGLGIDEEDGLGAPPSGSWGRVSLRGAVRESVVAPPHGRDVLRVAVCAVPLMSNFTDVDALAAEPGVIVRFVDRPEELADADLAVVPGTRGTVRALAWLRERGLADALARRAAEGRPVLGVCGGFQALGERIEDEVESKAGTVEGLGLLPVRVRFAVEKTLARPVGEALGERVEGYEIHHGVAEVLGGEPFLDGCRVGSVWGTHWHGSLESDGFRRAFLREVARAAGRDFAPAPDTSFAALREEQLDRLGDLIEEHADTDALLRLIEKGAPVGVPFIPPGAP
;
A
#
# COMPACT_ATOMS: atom_id res chain seq x y z
N LEU A 1 9.06 -25.26 7.23
CA LEU A 1 10.17 -24.30 7.06
C LEU A 1 10.60 -23.80 8.43
N PRO A 2 11.90 -23.74 8.74
CA PRO A 2 12.38 -23.13 9.98
C PRO A 2 12.11 -21.62 9.98
N PHE A 3 12.14 -21.02 11.17
CA PHE A 3 12.07 -19.57 11.31
C PHE A 3 13.37 -18.93 10.81
N ALA A 4 13.26 -17.91 9.94
CA ALA A 4 14.40 -17.19 9.37
C ALA A 4 14.32 -15.69 9.71
N HIS A 5 15.34 -15.17 10.39
CA HIS A 5 15.43 -13.74 10.73
C HIS A 5 15.63 -12.89 9.47
N GLY A 6 14.88 -11.80 9.35
CA GLY A 6 15.01 -10.85 8.23
C GLY A 6 14.41 -11.31 6.91
N LEU A 7 13.74 -12.48 6.87
CA LEU A 7 12.92 -12.88 5.73
C LEU A 7 11.65 -12.03 5.69
N GLY A 8 11.46 -11.33 4.58
CA GLY A 8 10.27 -10.53 4.29
C GLY A 8 9.50 -11.11 3.13
N ILE A 9 8.32 -11.64 3.40
CA ILE A 9 7.31 -11.87 2.36
C ILE A 9 6.39 -10.65 2.38
N ASP A 10 5.86 -10.27 1.23
CA ASP A 10 4.81 -9.25 1.10
C ASP A 10 3.75 -9.44 2.20
N GLU A 11 3.34 -8.37 2.89
CA GLU A 11 2.39 -8.50 4.01
C GLU A 11 1.06 -9.16 3.62
N GLU A 12 0.69 -9.09 2.33
CA GLU A 12 -0.49 -9.77 1.78
C GLU A 12 -0.35 -11.31 1.77
N ASP A 13 0.87 -11.81 1.60
CA ASP A 13 1.22 -13.24 1.55
C ASP A 13 1.85 -13.75 2.86
N GLY A 14 2.09 -12.85 3.82
CA GLY A 14 2.57 -13.14 5.17
C GLY A 14 1.46 -13.30 6.21
N LEU A 15 1.73 -14.02 7.31
CA LEU A 15 0.80 -14.15 8.46
C LEU A 15 0.70 -12.89 9.34
N GLY A 16 1.29 -11.77 8.92
CA GLY A 16 1.27 -10.49 9.64
C GLY A 16 -0.09 -9.78 9.57
N ALA A 17 -0.87 -10.04 8.53
CA ALA A 17 -2.26 -9.60 8.43
C ALA A 17 -3.19 -10.65 9.09
N PRO A 18 -4.08 -10.26 10.03
CA PRO A 18 -4.99 -11.22 10.64
C PRO A 18 -5.94 -11.81 9.58
N PRO A 19 -6.28 -13.11 9.65
CA PRO A 19 -7.21 -13.74 8.73
C PRO A 19 -8.58 -13.04 8.78
N SER A 20 -9.23 -13.00 7.61
CA SER A 20 -10.51 -12.37 7.37
C SER A 20 -11.53 -12.69 8.47
N GLY A 21 -11.97 -11.66 9.21
CA GLY A 21 -13.04 -11.76 10.21
C GLY A 21 -12.67 -11.45 11.66
N SER A 22 -11.40 -11.22 12.01
CA SER A 22 -10.97 -10.96 13.41
C SER A 22 -10.53 -9.52 13.72
N TRP A 23 -10.91 -8.54 12.89
CA TRP A 23 -10.55 -7.11 13.00
C TRP A 23 -11.08 -6.38 14.25
N GLY A 24 -11.78 -7.08 15.15
CA GLY A 24 -12.34 -6.50 16.37
C GLY A 24 -11.39 -6.47 17.57
N ARG A 25 -10.21 -7.11 17.53
CA ARG A 25 -9.37 -7.22 18.75
C ARG A 25 -7.84 -7.29 18.58
N VAL A 26 -7.31 -7.33 17.36
CA VAL A 26 -5.85 -7.27 17.15
C VAL A 26 -5.51 -5.88 16.66
N SER A 27 -5.01 -5.07 17.58
CA SER A 27 -4.38 -3.80 17.23
C SER A 27 -3.10 -4.11 16.45
N LEU A 28 -2.90 -3.47 15.30
CA LEU A 28 -1.63 -3.41 14.55
C LEU A 28 -0.49 -2.73 15.36
N ARG A 29 -0.67 -2.54 16.69
CA ARG A 29 0.22 -1.94 17.70
C ARG A 29 1.65 -2.48 17.75
N GLY A 30 2.01 -3.44 16.91
CA GLY A 30 3.33 -4.06 16.89
C GLY A 30 3.85 -4.47 15.51
N ALA A 31 3.11 -4.24 14.41
CA ALA A 31 3.64 -4.38 13.06
C ALA A 31 4.44 -3.12 12.68
N VAL A 32 5.34 -2.72 13.58
CA VAL A 32 6.47 -1.90 13.21
C VAL A 32 7.41 -2.90 12.57
N ARG A 33 7.31 -3.10 11.25
CA ARG A 33 8.55 -3.31 10.51
C ARG A 33 9.30 -1.99 10.70
N GLU A 34 10.08 -1.94 11.77
CA GLU A 34 11.30 -1.15 11.78
C GLU A 34 12.02 -1.76 10.58
N SER A 35 11.86 -1.13 9.41
CA SER A 35 12.74 -1.37 8.28
C SER A 35 14.13 -1.41 8.90
N VAL A 36 14.94 -2.39 8.54
CA VAL A 36 16.33 -2.40 9.00
C VAL A 36 16.91 -1.11 8.40
N VAL A 37 16.88 -0.03 9.18
CA VAL A 37 17.11 1.33 8.68
C VAL A 37 18.60 1.39 8.44
N ALA A 38 19.02 1.00 7.24
CA ALA A 38 20.28 1.47 6.71
C ALA A 38 20.28 2.99 6.95
N PRO A 39 21.35 3.53 7.55
CA PRO A 39 21.36 4.91 8.01
C PRO A 39 21.00 5.85 6.85
N PRO A 40 20.28 6.96 7.13
CA PRO A 40 19.95 7.92 6.08
C PRO A 40 21.22 8.42 5.40
N HIS A 41 21.16 8.66 4.09
CA HIS A 41 22.23 9.36 3.38
C HIS A 41 22.23 10.87 3.69
N GLY A 42 21.07 11.42 4.08
CA GLY A 42 20.92 12.75 4.67
C GLY A 42 21.16 12.76 6.18
N ARG A 43 20.94 13.92 6.81
CA ARG A 43 21.05 14.07 8.28
C ARG A 43 19.77 13.67 9.00
N ASP A 44 18.64 13.73 8.30
CA ASP A 44 17.32 13.42 8.82
C ASP A 44 16.78 12.10 8.25
N VAL A 45 15.88 11.48 9.01
CA VAL A 45 14.99 10.41 8.54
C VAL A 45 13.68 10.99 8.03
N LEU A 46 13.00 10.26 7.15
CA LEU A 46 11.68 10.63 6.66
C LEU A 46 10.61 9.70 7.26
N ARG A 47 9.64 10.28 7.96
CA ARG A 47 8.59 9.52 8.66
C ARG A 47 7.34 9.42 7.80
N VAL A 48 6.94 8.21 7.48
CA VAL A 48 5.73 7.90 6.70
C VAL A 48 4.71 7.24 7.62
N ALA A 49 3.51 7.81 7.67
CA ALA A 49 2.37 7.24 8.37
C ALA A 49 1.35 6.71 7.36
N VAL A 50 1.05 5.42 7.40
CA VAL A 50 0.09 4.75 6.52
C VAL A 50 -1.18 4.51 7.31
N CYS A 51 -2.30 5.06 6.86
CA CYS A 51 -3.60 4.82 7.49
C CYS A 51 -3.95 3.33 7.40
N ALA A 52 -4.12 2.67 8.55
CA ALA A 52 -4.44 1.25 8.67
C ALA A 52 -5.91 0.94 8.34
N VAL A 53 -6.35 1.33 7.13
CA VAL A 53 -7.74 1.19 6.69
C VAL A 53 -8.16 -0.29 6.56
N PRO A 54 -9.44 -0.61 6.80
CA PRO A 54 -9.94 -1.97 6.63
C PRO A 54 -9.83 -2.43 5.18
N LEU A 55 -9.62 -3.75 4.99
CA LEU A 55 -9.51 -4.39 3.68
C LEU A 55 -8.38 -3.79 2.81
N MET A 56 -7.32 -3.29 3.45
CA MET A 56 -6.10 -2.85 2.76
C MET A 56 -5.62 -3.94 1.78
N SER A 57 -5.08 -3.49 0.66
CA SER A 57 -4.52 -4.34 -0.39
C SER A 57 -3.23 -3.73 -0.92
N ASN A 58 -2.43 -4.51 -1.64
CA ASN A 58 -1.25 -4.03 -2.36
C ASN A 58 -0.23 -3.36 -1.42
N PHE A 59 0.13 -4.06 -0.35
CA PHE A 59 1.14 -3.64 0.63
C PHE A 59 2.50 -3.33 -0.02
N THR A 60 2.73 -3.85 -1.22
CA THR A 60 3.91 -3.63 -2.06
C THR A 60 4.21 -2.14 -2.29
N ASP A 61 3.18 -1.29 -2.36
CA ASP A 61 3.33 0.17 -2.47
C ASP A 61 4.04 0.77 -1.26
N VAL A 62 3.73 0.24 -0.07
CA VAL A 62 4.28 0.67 1.22
C VAL A 62 5.65 0.05 1.45
N ASP A 63 5.84 -1.21 1.08
CA ASP A 63 7.13 -1.90 1.16
C ASP A 63 8.19 -1.20 0.32
N ALA A 64 7.81 -0.67 -0.85
CA ALA A 64 8.73 0.10 -1.69
C ALA A 64 9.23 1.37 -0.97
N LEU A 65 8.38 2.05 -0.20
CA LEU A 65 8.82 3.18 0.65
C LEU A 65 9.73 2.72 1.78
N ALA A 66 9.38 1.61 2.44
CA ALA A 66 10.13 1.05 3.55
C ALA A 66 11.52 0.52 3.14
N ALA A 67 11.69 0.16 1.86
CA ALA A 67 12.96 -0.29 1.30
C ALA A 67 13.99 0.83 1.17
N GLU A 68 13.58 2.11 1.19
CA GLU A 68 14.51 3.23 1.07
C GLU A 68 15.23 3.51 2.40
N PRO A 69 16.58 3.52 2.43
CA PRO A 69 17.35 3.89 3.62
C PRO A 69 16.94 5.24 4.20
N GLY A 70 16.80 5.30 5.52
CA GLY A 70 16.35 6.51 6.22
C GLY A 70 14.84 6.79 6.16
N VAL A 71 14.04 5.95 5.51
CA VAL A 71 12.57 6.06 5.56
C VAL A 71 12.01 5.14 6.66
N ILE A 72 11.22 5.73 7.55
CA ILE A 72 10.54 5.01 8.64
C ILE A 72 9.05 4.98 8.34
N VAL A 73 8.53 3.78 8.08
CA VAL A 73 7.11 3.56 7.80
C VAL A 73 6.40 3.05 9.05
N ARG A 74 5.23 3.60 9.36
CA ARG A 74 4.35 3.15 10.45
C ARG A 74 2.91 3.08 10.00
N PHE A 75 2.23 1.99 10.34
CA PHE A 75 0.79 1.89 10.22
C PHE A 75 0.11 2.57 11.40
N VAL A 76 -0.85 3.44 11.13
CA VAL A 76 -1.49 4.29 12.14
C VAL A 76 -3.00 4.15 12.09
N ASP A 77 -3.64 4.16 13.27
CA ASP A 77 -5.10 4.08 13.40
C ASP A 77 -5.71 5.17 14.30
N ARG A 78 -4.87 6.16 14.68
CA ARG A 78 -5.26 7.33 15.48
C ARG A 78 -4.77 8.65 14.85
N PRO A 79 -5.55 9.73 14.99
CA PRO A 79 -5.25 11.01 14.34
C PRO A 79 -3.98 11.70 14.84
N GLU A 80 -3.60 11.50 16.11
CA GLU A 80 -2.36 12.06 16.67
C GLU A 80 -1.10 11.51 16.00
N GLU A 81 -1.15 10.29 15.47
CA GLU A 81 0.01 9.63 14.84
C GLU A 81 0.30 10.21 13.44
N LEU A 82 -0.71 10.81 12.79
CA LEU A 82 -0.53 11.55 11.54
C LEU A 82 0.15 12.91 11.75
N ALA A 83 0.06 13.47 12.96
CA ALA A 83 0.58 14.80 13.28
C ALA A 83 2.10 14.84 13.22
N ASP A 84 2.78 13.73 13.49
CA ASP A 84 4.24 13.63 13.46
C ASP A 84 4.78 13.09 12.13
N ALA A 85 3.93 12.79 11.14
CA ALA A 85 4.41 12.24 9.88
C ALA A 85 4.99 13.33 8.96
N ASP A 86 6.00 13.00 8.18
CA ASP A 86 6.48 13.82 7.06
C ASP A 86 5.66 13.51 5.78
N LEU A 87 5.12 12.29 5.66
CA LEU A 87 4.14 11.85 4.65
C LEU A 87 2.99 11.08 5.31
N ALA A 88 1.74 11.40 4.96
CA ALA A 88 0.59 10.55 5.26
C ALA A 88 0.17 9.79 3.99
N VAL A 89 -0.04 8.48 4.09
CA VAL A 89 -0.50 7.63 2.98
C VAL A 89 -1.87 7.08 3.32
N VAL A 90 -2.82 7.26 2.41
CA VAL A 90 -4.08 6.52 2.39
C VAL A 90 -3.91 5.41 1.34
N PRO A 91 -3.68 4.16 1.75
CA PRO A 91 -3.30 3.08 0.84
C PRO A 91 -4.50 2.56 0.05
N GLY A 92 -4.23 1.63 -0.87
CA GLY A 92 -5.27 0.87 -1.56
C GLY A 92 -6.14 0.05 -0.60
N THR A 93 -7.40 -0.12 -0.97
CA THR A 93 -8.36 -0.93 -0.24
C THR A 93 -9.35 -1.56 -1.20
N ARG A 94 -9.79 -2.79 -0.91
CA ARG A 94 -10.86 -3.50 -1.62
C ARG A 94 -12.27 -3.10 -1.16
N GLY A 95 -12.37 -2.03 -0.35
CA GLY A 95 -13.63 -1.54 0.17
C GLY A 95 -13.59 -0.05 0.46
N THR A 96 -13.44 0.76 -0.60
CA THR A 96 -13.25 2.22 -0.53
C THR A 96 -14.28 2.92 0.37
N VAL A 97 -15.57 2.65 0.21
CA VAL A 97 -16.64 3.27 1.02
C VAL A 97 -16.52 2.90 2.50
N ARG A 98 -16.17 1.64 2.80
CA ARG A 98 -15.97 1.17 4.18
C ARG A 98 -14.72 1.79 4.80
N ALA A 99 -13.63 1.89 4.05
CA ALA A 99 -12.40 2.54 4.50
C ALA A 99 -12.63 4.03 4.78
N LEU A 100 -13.38 4.72 3.92
CA LEU A 100 -13.76 6.11 4.11
C LEU A 100 -14.60 6.32 5.37
N ALA A 101 -15.62 5.47 5.59
CA ALA A 101 -16.42 5.51 6.82
C ALA A 101 -15.54 5.30 8.07
N TRP A 102 -14.60 4.35 8.00
CA TRP A 102 -13.66 4.07 9.08
C TRP A 102 -12.71 5.26 9.34
N LEU A 103 -12.17 5.90 8.31
CA LEU A 103 -11.32 7.10 8.47
C LEU A 103 -12.07 8.22 9.19
N ARG A 104 -13.37 8.40 8.90
CA ARG A 104 -14.24 9.36 9.59
C ARG A 104 -14.47 8.96 11.05
N GLU A 105 -14.87 7.72 11.29
CA GLU A 105 -15.12 7.19 12.64
C GLU A 105 -13.91 7.36 13.57
N ARG A 106 -12.71 7.20 13.04
CA ARG A 106 -11.45 7.31 13.79
C ARG A 106 -10.90 8.74 13.90
N GLY A 107 -11.57 9.73 13.28
CA GLY A 107 -11.07 11.11 13.22
C GLY A 107 -9.83 11.30 12.33
N LEU A 108 -9.43 10.28 11.57
CA LEU A 108 -8.32 10.34 10.62
C LEU A 108 -8.66 11.22 9.42
N ALA A 109 -9.92 11.24 8.99
CA ALA A 109 -10.42 12.13 7.94
C ALA A 109 -10.11 13.61 8.25
N ASP A 110 -10.46 14.06 9.45
CA ASP A 110 -10.21 15.45 9.89
C ASP A 110 -8.72 15.74 10.05
N ALA A 111 -7.94 14.76 10.50
CA ALA A 111 -6.48 14.89 10.60
C ALA A 111 -5.82 15.01 9.21
N LEU A 112 -6.26 14.23 8.22
CA LEU A 112 -5.82 14.34 6.83
C LEU A 112 -6.19 15.70 6.23
N ALA A 113 -7.42 16.17 6.45
CA ALA A 113 -7.88 17.46 5.96
C ALA A 113 -7.08 18.62 6.57
N ARG A 114 -6.85 18.60 7.90
CA ARG A 114 -6.00 19.58 8.58
C ARG A 114 -4.57 19.56 8.02
N ARG A 115 -4.01 18.37 7.83
CA ARG A 115 -2.66 18.18 7.29
C ARG A 115 -2.55 18.75 5.86
N ALA A 116 -3.54 18.50 5.00
CA ALA A 116 -3.60 19.07 3.66
C ALA A 116 -3.70 20.60 3.70
N ALA A 117 -4.53 21.17 4.59
CA ALA A 117 -4.65 22.62 4.77
C ALA A 117 -3.35 23.28 5.27
N GLU A 118 -2.54 22.56 6.04
CA GLU A 118 -1.20 22.97 6.48
C GLU A 118 -0.12 22.83 5.39
N GLY A 119 -0.49 22.37 4.18
CA GLY A 119 0.45 22.15 3.08
C GLY A 119 1.38 20.96 3.30
N ARG A 120 1.00 20.01 4.18
CA ARG A 120 1.81 18.85 4.52
C ARG A 120 1.47 17.65 3.61
N PRO A 121 2.46 16.84 3.19
CA PRO A 121 2.27 15.80 2.18
C PRO A 121 1.21 14.71 2.44
N VAL A 122 0.26 14.49 1.54
CA VAL A 122 -0.72 13.38 1.61
C VAL A 122 -0.73 12.63 0.28
N LEU A 123 -0.54 11.31 0.31
CA LEU A 123 -0.63 10.46 -0.88
C LEU A 123 -1.83 9.50 -0.75
N GLY A 124 -2.71 9.50 -1.73
CA GLY A 124 -3.72 8.45 -1.90
C GLY A 124 -3.33 7.49 -3.02
N VAL A 125 -3.47 6.19 -2.79
CA VAL A 125 -3.26 5.16 -3.82
C VAL A 125 -4.54 4.36 -4.01
N CYS A 126 -5.00 4.21 -5.26
CA CYS A 126 -6.19 3.44 -5.65
C CYS A 126 -7.42 3.76 -4.78
N GLY A 127 -7.93 2.83 -3.98
CA GLY A 127 -9.06 3.10 -3.08
C GLY A 127 -8.83 4.29 -2.13
N GLY A 128 -7.59 4.52 -1.70
CA GLY A 128 -7.22 5.69 -0.93
C GLY A 128 -7.28 6.99 -1.75
N PHE A 129 -6.84 6.96 -3.00
CA PHE A 129 -7.02 8.08 -3.94
C PHE A 129 -8.50 8.41 -4.14
N GLN A 130 -9.32 7.39 -4.34
CA GLN A 130 -10.77 7.53 -4.52
C GLN A 130 -11.43 8.16 -3.27
N ALA A 131 -11.02 7.74 -2.07
CA ALA A 131 -11.49 8.31 -0.81
C ALA A 131 -11.13 9.80 -0.64
N LEU A 132 -10.00 10.25 -1.19
CA LEU A 132 -9.59 11.66 -1.15
C LEU A 132 -10.40 12.56 -2.09
N GLY A 133 -11.15 12.00 -3.04
CA GLY A 133 -11.98 12.74 -3.99
C GLY A 133 -13.17 13.48 -3.36
N GLU A 134 -13.93 14.20 -4.18
CA GLU A 134 -15.15 14.91 -3.79
C GLU A 134 -16.30 13.95 -3.48
N ARG A 135 -16.51 12.96 -4.35
CA ARG A 135 -17.69 12.10 -4.33
C ARG A 135 -17.39 10.73 -4.90
N ILE A 136 -18.00 9.72 -4.30
CA ILE A 136 -17.97 8.33 -4.77
C ILE A 136 -19.41 7.86 -5.01
N GLU A 137 -19.65 7.32 -6.20
CA GLU A 137 -20.88 6.62 -6.57
C GLU A 137 -20.57 5.13 -6.66
N ASP A 138 -21.07 4.35 -5.70
CA ASP A 138 -20.80 2.93 -5.59
C ASP A 138 -22.08 2.10 -5.46
N GLU A 139 -22.55 1.63 -6.61
CA GLU A 139 -23.66 0.68 -6.79
C GLU A 139 -23.16 -0.76 -7.00
N VAL A 140 -21.85 -1.01 -6.89
CA VAL A 140 -21.21 -2.26 -7.31
C VAL A 140 -20.60 -3.00 -6.12
N GLU A 141 -19.61 -2.41 -5.44
CA GLU A 141 -18.90 -3.06 -4.34
C GLU A 141 -19.67 -2.91 -3.02
N SER A 142 -19.93 -1.66 -2.60
CA SER A 142 -20.65 -1.40 -1.35
C SER A 142 -22.16 -1.29 -1.51
N LYS A 143 -22.64 -0.93 -2.71
CA LYS A 143 -24.06 -0.63 -2.98
C LYS A 143 -24.64 0.47 -2.07
N ALA A 144 -23.78 1.37 -1.60
CA ALA A 144 -24.16 2.49 -0.76
C ALA A 144 -24.76 3.66 -1.57
N GLY A 145 -24.73 3.58 -2.90
CA GLY A 145 -25.14 4.64 -3.80
C GLY A 145 -24.12 5.77 -3.79
N THR A 146 -24.56 7.00 -3.58
CA THR A 146 -23.66 8.16 -3.50
C THR A 146 -23.18 8.39 -2.07
N VAL A 147 -21.87 8.53 -1.90
CA VAL A 147 -21.24 9.01 -0.67
C VAL A 147 -20.30 10.17 -0.97
N GLU A 148 -20.26 11.17 -0.08
CA GLU A 148 -19.25 12.23 -0.13
C GLU A 148 -17.87 11.63 0.17
N GLY A 149 -16.85 12.02 -0.57
CA GLY A 149 -15.44 11.72 -0.28
C GLY A 149 -14.86 12.68 0.77
N LEU A 150 -13.53 12.73 0.91
CA LEU A 150 -12.88 13.69 1.81
C LEU A 150 -12.74 15.11 1.21
N GLY A 151 -12.95 15.26 -0.10
CA GLY A 151 -12.92 16.56 -0.79
C GLY A 151 -11.54 17.20 -0.84
N LEU A 152 -10.47 16.39 -0.76
CA LEU A 152 -9.08 16.88 -0.80
C LEU A 152 -8.52 16.93 -2.23
N LEU A 153 -9.11 16.17 -3.15
CA LEU A 153 -8.81 16.18 -4.57
C LEU A 153 -10.09 16.43 -5.39
N PRO A 154 -10.02 17.22 -6.48
CA PRO A 154 -11.15 17.53 -7.36
C PRO A 154 -11.45 16.34 -8.27
N VAL A 155 -11.89 15.24 -7.67
CA VAL A 155 -12.06 13.94 -8.33
C VAL A 155 -13.42 13.36 -7.96
N ARG A 156 -14.14 12.86 -8.97
CA ARG A 156 -15.37 12.09 -8.77
C ARG A 156 -15.17 10.67 -9.22
N VAL A 157 -15.60 9.73 -8.41
CA VAL A 157 -15.39 8.30 -8.68
C VAL A 157 -16.73 7.64 -8.87
N ARG A 158 -16.87 6.87 -9.94
CA ARG A 158 -18.03 6.00 -10.14
C ARG A 158 -17.55 4.56 -10.31
N PHE A 159 -18.07 3.67 -9.47
CA PHE A 159 -17.77 2.24 -9.57
C PHE A 159 -18.56 1.63 -10.72
N ALA A 160 -17.85 0.88 -11.57
CA ALA A 160 -18.41 0.13 -12.67
C ALA A 160 -18.28 -1.37 -12.43
N VAL A 161 -19.19 -2.16 -13.03
CA VAL A 161 -19.15 -3.63 -12.95
C VAL A 161 -17.88 -4.17 -13.60
N GLU A 162 -17.47 -3.57 -14.72
CA GLU A 162 -16.23 -3.90 -15.38
C GLU A 162 -15.04 -3.38 -14.57
N LYS A 163 -14.06 -4.26 -14.36
CA LYS A 163 -12.83 -3.94 -13.65
C LYS A 163 -11.80 -3.40 -14.63
N THR A 164 -11.18 -2.28 -14.30
CA THR A 164 -10.00 -1.79 -14.99
C THR A 164 -8.81 -2.66 -14.58
N LEU A 165 -8.18 -3.28 -15.58
CA LEU A 165 -6.97 -4.09 -15.45
C LEU A 165 -5.94 -3.59 -16.46
N ALA A 166 -4.89 -2.93 -15.99
CA ALA A 166 -3.87 -2.36 -16.87
C ALA A 166 -2.47 -2.45 -16.25
N ARG A 167 -1.44 -2.33 -17.09
CA ARG A 167 -0.03 -2.17 -16.71
C ARG A 167 0.53 -0.94 -17.41
N PRO A 168 0.13 0.26 -16.99
CA PRO A 168 0.51 1.48 -17.68
C PRO A 168 1.97 1.84 -17.42
N VAL A 169 2.53 2.59 -18.37
CA VAL A 169 3.87 3.17 -18.30
C VAL A 169 3.74 4.65 -18.63
N GLY A 170 4.37 5.49 -17.81
CA GLY A 170 4.30 6.94 -17.96
C GLY A 170 5.54 7.64 -17.40
N GLU A 171 5.41 8.93 -17.16
CA GLU A 171 6.44 9.77 -16.59
C GLU A 171 5.83 10.69 -15.53
N ALA A 172 6.48 10.82 -14.38
CA ALA A 172 6.13 11.79 -13.36
C ALA A 172 7.38 12.23 -12.62
N LEU A 173 7.44 13.50 -12.21
CA LEU A 173 8.60 14.08 -11.53
C LEU A 173 9.93 13.91 -12.29
N GLY A 174 9.87 13.84 -13.64
CA GLY A 174 11.03 13.65 -14.52
C GLY A 174 11.56 12.23 -14.57
N GLU A 175 10.83 11.26 -14.02
CA GLU A 175 11.23 9.86 -13.93
C GLU A 175 10.21 8.97 -14.63
N ARG A 176 10.69 7.93 -15.30
CA ARG A 176 9.81 6.90 -15.89
C ARG A 176 9.13 6.12 -14.76
N VAL A 177 7.83 5.91 -14.89
CA VAL A 177 7.00 5.21 -13.92
C VAL A 177 6.31 4.04 -14.60
N GLU A 178 6.45 2.86 -14.00
CA GLU A 178 5.62 1.70 -14.30
C GLU A 178 4.66 1.46 -13.14
N GLY A 179 3.48 0.95 -13.44
CA GLY A 179 2.52 0.55 -12.42
C GLY A 179 1.52 -0.46 -12.95
N TYR A 180 0.52 -0.74 -12.13
CA TYR A 180 -0.61 -1.56 -12.52
C TYR A 180 -1.91 -1.04 -11.90
N GLU A 181 -3.00 -1.32 -12.58
CA GLU A 181 -4.36 -0.92 -12.19
C GLU A 181 -5.21 -2.17 -11.99
N ILE A 182 -5.95 -2.22 -10.88
CA ILE A 182 -6.83 -3.34 -10.54
C ILE A 182 -8.05 -2.88 -9.72
N HIS A 183 -8.93 -2.07 -10.33
CA HIS A 183 -10.03 -1.42 -9.61
C HIS A 183 -11.33 -1.33 -10.42
N HIS A 184 -12.44 -1.18 -9.70
CA HIS A 184 -13.76 -0.92 -10.28
C HIS A 184 -14.08 0.57 -10.39
N GLY A 185 -13.46 1.41 -9.54
CA GLY A 185 -13.71 2.86 -9.53
C GLY A 185 -13.11 3.54 -10.76
N VAL A 186 -13.95 4.24 -11.53
CA VAL A 186 -13.50 5.10 -12.64
C VAL A 186 -13.47 6.53 -12.12
N ALA A 187 -12.28 7.14 -12.07
CA ALA A 187 -12.12 8.53 -11.67
C ALA A 187 -12.31 9.49 -12.85
N GLU A 188 -13.11 10.51 -12.62
CA GLU A 188 -13.16 11.74 -13.40
C GLU A 188 -12.36 12.80 -12.64
N VAL A 189 -11.20 13.19 -13.19
CA VAL A 189 -10.36 14.26 -12.64
C VAL A 189 -10.86 15.60 -13.18
N LEU A 190 -11.36 16.46 -12.29
CA LEU A 190 -11.97 17.75 -12.63
C LEU A 190 -10.98 18.92 -12.59
N GLY A 191 -9.79 18.71 -12.03
CA GLY A 191 -8.75 19.74 -11.93
C GLY A 191 -7.49 19.26 -11.19
N GLY A 192 -6.64 20.22 -10.83
CA GLY A 192 -5.33 19.96 -10.23
C GLY A 192 -4.21 19.79 -11.27
N GLU A 193 -2.99 19.67 -10.77
CA GLU A 193 -1.82 19.35 -11.60
C GLU A 193 -1.83 17.85 -11.94
N PRO A 194 -1.51 17.43 -13.17
CA PRO A 194 -1.44 16.02 -13.53
C PRO A 194 -0.44 15.25 -12.65
N PHE A 195 -0.83 14.06 -12.19
CA PHE A 195 0.04 13.15 -11.46
C PHE A 195 -0.35 11.70 -11.79
N LEU A 196 0.43 11.08 -12.69
CA LEU A 196 0.09 9.79 -13.29
C LEU A 196 -1.32 9.83 -13.91
N ASP A 197 -2.20 8.89 -13.59
CA ASP A 197 -3.61 8.88 -14.02
C ASP A 197 -4.53 9.77 -13.17
N GLY A 198 -4.02 10.30 -12.05
CA GLY A 198 -4.76 11.14 -11.12
C GLY A 198 -4.27 12.58 -11.14
N CYS A 199 -4.24 13.20 -9.96
CA CYS A 199 -3.87 14.60 -9.84
C CYS A 199 -3.20 14.93 -8.51
N ARG A 200 -2.65 16.14 -8.50
CA ARG A 200 -2.08 16.80 -7.34
C ARG A 200 -2.77 18.14 -7.10
N VAL A 201 -3.09 18.43 -5.84
CA VAL A 201 -3.49 19.76 -5.38
C VAL A 201 -2.63 20.14 -4.19
N GLY A 202 -1.76 21.14 -4.36
CA GLY A 202 -0.83 21.57 -3.31
C GLY A 202 0.08 20.43 -2.84
N SER A 203 -0.14 19.95 -1.62
CA SER A 203 0.59 18.85 -0.99
C SER A 203 -0.21 17.55 -0.95
N VAL A 204 -1.30 17.42 -1.70
CA VAL A 204 -2.09 16.19 -1.81
C VAL A 204 -1.89 15.62 -3.20
N TRP A 205 -1.51 14.35 -3.29
CA TRP A 205 -1.33 13.59 -4.52
C TRP A 205 -2.23 12.36 -4.50
N GLY A 206 -2.71 11.95 -5.67
CA GLY A 206 -3.54 10.76 -5.80
C GLY A 206 -3.41 10.12 -7.17
N THR A 207 -3.39 8.78 -7.19
CA THR A 207 -3.27 7.95 -8.41
C THR A 207 -3.95 6.60 -8.18
N HIS A 208 -4.44 5.93 -9.23
CA HIS A 208 -4.80 4.50 -9.14
C HIS A 208 -3.61 3.56 -9.29
N TRP A 209 -2.45 4.04 -9.73
CA TRP A 209 -1.31 3.19 -10.06
C TRP A 209 -0.69 2.61 -8.79
N HIS A 210 -1.03 1.35 -8.54
CA HIS A 210 -0.22 0.49 -7.68
C HIS A 210 1.12 0.20 -8.35
N GLY A 211 2.12 -0.12 -7.55
CA GLY A 211 3.48 -0.40 -8.01
C GLY A 211 4.24 0.84 -8.48
N SER A 212 3.62 2.03 -8.51
CA SER A 212 4.28 3.25 -8.99
C SER A 212 5.55 3.55 -8.19
N LEU A 213 5.52 3.35 -6.88
CA LEU A 213 6.66 3.52 -5.97
C LEU A 213 7.72 2.40 -6.08
N GLU A 214 7.43 1.32 -6.79
CA GLU A 214 8.43 0.27 -7.10
C GLU A 214 9.43 0.76 -8.16
N SER A 215 9.04 1.77 -8.95
CA SER A 215 9.94 2.45 -9.88
C SER A 215 10.96 3.30 -9.11
N ASP A 216 12.19 2.80 -8.97
CA ASP A 216 13.22 3.37 -8.09
C ASP A 216 13.50 4.86 -8.36
N GLY A 217 13.61 5.27 -9.62
CA GLY A 217 13.82 6.68 -10.00
C GLY A 217 12.70 7.58 -9.48
N PHE A 218 11.45 7.21 -9.78
CA PHE A 218 10.26 7.92 -9.35
C PHE A 218 10.11 7.94 -7.83
N ARG A 219 10.30 6.82 -7.14
CA ARG A 219 10.26 6.75 -5.68
C ARG A 219 11.22 7.76 -5.05
N ARG A 220 12.47 7.80 -5.53
CA ARG A 220 13.47 8.76 -5.03
C ARG A 220 13.08 10.20 -5.33
N ALA A 221 12.58 10.50 -6.53
CA ALA A 221 12.12 11.84 -6.88
C ALA A 221 10.93 12.28 -6.00
N PHE A 222 9.97 11.39 -5.77
CA PHE A 222 8.81 11.63 -4.90
C PHE A 222 9.25 11.88 -3.45
N LEU A 223 10.13 11.04 -2.89
CA LEU A 223 10.64 11.21 -1.54
C LEU A 223 11.43 12.51 -1.35
N ARG A 224 12.15 13.00 -2.38
CA ARG A 224 12.79 14.33 -2.36
C ARG A 224 11.75 15.44 -2.27
N GLU A 225 10.64 15.36 -3.02
CA GLU A 225 9.56 16.35 -2.92
C GLU A 225 8.89 16.33 -1.54
N VAL A 226 8.67 15.15 -0.96
CA VAL A 226 8.15 15.00 0.41
C VAL A 226 9.11 15.62 1.42
N ALA A 227 10.40 15.30 1.35
CA ALA A 227 11.42 15.85 2.24
C ALA A 227 11.51 17.37 2.14
N ARG A 228 11.49 17.91 0.93
CA ARG A 228 11.48 19.36 0.66
C ARG A 228 10.26 20.04 1.28
N ALA A 229 9.07 19.45 1.10
CA ALA A 229 7.84 19.97 1.68
C ALA A 229 7.81 19.88 3.22
N ALA A 230 8.44 18.85 3.79
CA ALA A 230 8.56 18.66 5.23
C ALA A 230 9.73 19.43 5.87
N GLY A 231 10.58 20.10 5.08
CA GLY A 231 11.78 20.81 5.55
C GLY A 231 12.85 19.88 6.15
N ARG A 232 12.96 18.66 5.62
CA ARG A 232 13.91 17.62 6.08
C ARG A 232 15.17 17.60 5.24
N ASP A 233 16.33 17.46 5.89
CA ASP A 233 17.61 17.16 5.23
C ASP A 233 17.72 15.64 4.99
N PHE A 234 16.83 15.14 4.13
CA PHE A 234 16.75 13.75 3.72
C PHE A 234 17.20 13.62 2.26
N ALA A 235 18.04 12.62 1.99
CA ALA A 235 18.47 12.24 0.65
C ALA A 235 18.20 10.74 0.46
N PRO A 236 17.46 10.33 -0.60
CA PRO A 236 17.36 8.92 -0.96
C PRO A 236 18.73 8.36 -1.34
N ALA A 237 18.95 7.08 -1.08
CA ALA A 237 20.18 6.40 -1.48
C ALA A 237 20.26 6.31 -3.02
N PRO A 238 21.48 6.35 -3.59
CA PRO A 238 21.64 6.39 -5.04
C PRO A 238 21.35 5.05 -5.73
N ASP A 239 21.43 3.94 -5.00
CA ASP A 239 21.52 2.58 -5.50
C ASP A 239 20.49 1.60 -4.91
N THR A 240 19.55 2.08 -4.10
CA THR A 240 18.40 1.24 -3.68
C THR A 240 17.63 0.76 -4.89
N SER A 241 17.53 -0.57 -5.04
CA SER A 241 16.65 -1.21 -6.02
C SER A 241 15.63 -2.09 -5.33
N PHE A 242 14.36 -1.71 -5.42
CA PHE A 242 13.27 -2.46 -4.80
C PHE A 242 13.08 -3.83 -5.44
N ALA A 243 13.21 -3.91 -6.77
CA ALA A 243 13.13 -5.16 -7.51
C ALA A 243 14.21 -6.17 -7.06
N ALA A 244 15.46 -5.71 -6.92
CA ALA A 244 16.56 -6.57 -6.45
C ALA A 244 16.35 -7.03 -4.99
N LEU A 245 15.88 -6.13 -4.12
CA LEU A 245 15.56 -6.48 -2.74
C LEU A 245 14.44 -7.53 -2.67
N ARG A 246 13.42 -7.43 -3.52
CA ARG A 246 12.34 -8.42 -3.61
C ARG A 246 12.83 -9.76 -4.11
N GLU A 247 13.61 -9.77 -5.19
CA GLU A 247 14.20 -10.98 -5.75
C GLU A 247 15.04 -11.71 -4.68
N GLU A 248 15.86 -10.99 -3.92
CA GLU A 248 16.64 -11.58 -2.82
C GLU A 248 15.75 -12.21 -1.73
N GLN A 249 14.60 -11.61 -1.41
CA GLN A 249 13.66 -12.23 -0.46
C GLN A 249 13.01 -13.49 -1.01
N LEU A 250 12.65 -13.49 -2.30
CA LEU A 250 12.05 -14.64 -2.97
C LEU A 250 13.06 -15.79 -3.08
N ASP A 251 14.30 -15.50 -3.43
CA ASP A 251 15.38 -16.48 -3.49
C ASP A 251 15.61 -17.12 -2.12
N ARG A 252 15.70 -16.31 -1.05
CA ARG A 252 15.80 -16.83 0.33
C ARG A 252 14.62 -17.71 0.72
N LEU A 253 13.40 -17.37 0.29
CA LEU A 253 12.24 -18.23 0.53
C LEU A 253 12.33 -19.53 -0.28
N GLY A 254 12.79 -19.45 -1.53
CA GLY A 254 13.06 -20.60 -2.39
C GLY A 254 14.06 -21.56 -1.76
N ASP A 255 15.20 -21.04 -1.31
CA ASP A 255 16.25 -21.80 -0.62
C ASP A 255 15.68 -22.51 0.61
N LEU A 256 14.87 -21.82 1.44
CA LEU A 256 14.24 -22.44 2.61
C LEU A 256 13.30 -23.58 2.22
N ILE A 257 12.55 -23.45 1.13
CA ILE A 257 11.67 -24.51 0.62
C ILE A 257 12.50 -25.68 0.12
N GLU A 258 13.54 -25.43 -0.67
CA GLU A 258 14.42 -26.48 -1.22
C GLU A 258 15.16 -27.24 -0.11
N GLU A 259 15.67 -26.54 0.91
CA GLU A 259 16.44 -27.13 2.00
C GLU A 259 15.58 -27.87 3.03
N HIS A 260 14.30 -27.49 3.17
CA HIS A 260 13.48 -27.91 4.31
C HIS A 260 12.10 -28.48 3.96
N ALA A 261 11.76 -28.62 2.69
CA ALA A 261 10.56 -29.32 2.24
C ALA A 261 10.92 -30.46 1.27
N ASP A 262 10.20 -31.58 1.36
CA ASP A 262 10.28 -32.65 0.37
C ASP A 262 9.48 -32.24 -0.89
N THR A 263 10.10 -31.40 -1.71
CA THR A 263 9.52 -30.88 -2.96
C THR A 263 9.18 -32.00 -3.93
N ASP A 264 9.97 -33.08 -3.95
CA ASP A 264 9.68 -34.29 -4.73
C ASP A 264 8.38 -34.97 -4.27
N ALA A 265 8.10 -35.04 -2.97
CA ALA A 265 6.83 -35.57 -2.46
C ALA A 265 5.64 -34.69 -2.86
N LEU A 266 5.79 -33.37 -2.80
CA LEU A 266 4.76 -32.43 -3.23
C LEU A 266 4.48 -32.57 -4.73
N LEU A 267 5.52 -32.64 -5.56
CA LEU A 267 5.39 -32.86 -7.01
C LEU A 267 4.71 -34.20 -7.30
N ARG A 268 5.08 -35.28 -6.59
CA ARG A 268 4.39 -36.57 -6.72
C ARG A 268 2.89 -36.47 -6.42
N LEU A 269 2.48 -35.73 -5.39
CA LEU A 269 1.07 -35.52 -5.06
C LEU A 269 0.32 -34.73 -6.14
N ILE A 270 0.95 -33.69 -6.69
CA ILE A 270 0.38 -32.86 -7.74
C ILE A 270 0.19 -33.68 -9.03
N GLU A 271 1.20 -34.46 -9.42
CA GLU A 271 1.21 -35.18 -10.69
C GLU A 271 0.43 -36.51 -10.64
N LYS A 272 0.47 -37.21 -9.51
CA LYS A 272 -0.04 -38.59 -9.39
C LYS A 272 -1.23 -38.72 -8.45
N GLY A 273 -1.64 -37.62 -7.81
CA GLY A 273 -2.71 -37.60 -6.82
C GLY A 273 -2.30 -38.19 -5.47
N ALA A 274 -3.25 -38.21 -4.54
CA ALA A 274 -3.02 -38.76 -3.21
C ALA A 274 -2.69 -40.27 -3.28
N PRO A 275 -1.78 -40.78 -2.43
CA PRO A 275 -1.47 -42.20 -2.40
C PRO A 275 -2.71 -43.04 -2.14
N VAL A 276 -2.81 -44.19 -2.81
CA VAL A 276 -3.94 -45.11 -2.63
C VAL A 276 -3.92 -45.66 -1.20
N GLY A 277 -5.08 -45.64 -0.53
CA GLY A 277 -5.25 -46.17 0.83
C GLY A 277 -5.01 -45.16 1.96
N VAL A 278 -4.79 -43.87 1.66
CA VAL A 278 -4.82 -42.83 2.69
C VAL A 278 -6.25 -42.56 3.18
N PRO A 279 -6.48 -42.33 4.48
CA PRO A 279 -7.78 -41.95 4.99
C PRO A 279 -8.27 -40.66 4.33
N PHE A 280 -9.49 -40.68 3.78
CA PHE A 280 -10.13 -39.47 3.29
C PHE A 280 -10.74 -38.70 4.45
N ILE A 281 -10.31 -37.44 4.64
CA ILE A 281 -10.95 -36.51 5.57
C ILE A 281 -11.91 -35.65 4.75
N PRO A 282 -13.24 -35.81 4.89
CA PRO A 282 -14.18 -34.96 4.19
C PRO A 282 -14.02 -33.50 4.65
N PRO A 283 -14.06 -32.51 3.74
CA PRO A 283 -14.01 -31.11 4.12
C PRO A 283 -15.19 -30.78 5.05
N GLY A 284 -14.89 -30.28 6.24
CA GLY A 284 -15.90 -29.94 7.27
C GLY A 284 -16.18 -31.02 8.32
N ALA A 285 -15.34 -32.05 8.46
CA ALA A 285 -15.33 -32.86 9.68
C ALA A 285 -15.00 -31.96 10.90
N PRO A 286 -15.66 -32.18 12.06
CA PRO A 286 -15.81 -31.19 13.13
C PRO A 286 -14.52 -30.72 13.80
#